data_AF-A0A958ST37-F1
#
_entry.id   AF-A0A958ST37-F1
#
_cell.length_a   1.000
_cell.length_b   1.000
_cell.length_c   1.000
_cell.angle_alpha   90.00
_cell.angle_beta   90.00
_cell.angle_gamma   90.00
#
_symmetry.space_group_name_H-M   'P 1'
#
loop_
_entity.id
_entity.type
_entity.pdbx_description
1 polymer ?
#
loop_
_entity_poly.entity_id
_entity_poly.type
_entity_poly.pdbx_seq_one_letter_code
_entity_poly.pdbx_strand_id
1 'polypeptide(L)'
;DIYISQMLVKPYFDSKYQLVTNVNYYNALIGEKDYKQLIEIFDINEDEAMQIIEFEIKPGPENENDKLIQYDKFLKQLDSVRAQEVDFDQYIENRSIYSGDIFEINVKSFKKDIFRSLENGLKSTFENTYSIKKMEKRDSLIAIDKERIMMSLNKVDSLKVVYLKVLEEESKSKEGSYTTRDGLSFIQEKTRTKEYELLQEEMKLRQELSRLESQKVEEDVYFDTLSSFQDVGAKYSTIFQKYTIIFPLLTFLILCFVYLTVKVVKFVNAYEG
;
A
#
# COMPACT_ATOMS: atom_id res chain seq x y z
N ASP A 1 -27.74 -12.00 14.06
CA ASP A 1 -26.84 -12.05 12.88
C ASP A 1 -25.65 -11.14 13.11
N ILE A 2 -24.49 -11.50 12.58
CA ILE A 2 -23.28 -10.66 12.56
C ILE A 2 -23.10 -10.18 11.12
N TYR A 3 -22.72 -8.92 10.97
CA TYR A 3 -22.44 -8.27 9.70
C TYR A 3 -20.98 -7.86 9.64
N ILE A 4 -20.40 -7.90 8.45
CA ILE A 4 -19.03 -7.48 8.18
C ILE A 4 -18.98 -6.49 7.02
N SER A 5 -18.12 -5.49 7.12
CA SER A 5 -17.76 -4.60 6.02
C SER A 5 -16.25 -4.39 6.04
N GLN A 6 -15.69 -4.13 4.86
CA GLN A 6 -14.25 -3.97 4.65
C GLN A 6 -13.95 -2.61 4.02
N MET A 7 -12.81 -2.03 4.40
CA MET A 7 -12.24 -0.81 3.82
C MET A 7 -10.79 -1.07 3.43
N LEU A 8 -10.37 -0.56 2.28
CA LEU A 8 -8.98 -0.61 1.82
C LEU A 8 -8.33 0.75 1.92
N VAL A 9 -7.16 0.80 2.57
CA VAL A 9 -6.39 2.04 2.74
C VAL A 9 -4.94 1.85 2.36
N LYS A 10 -4.34 2.92 1.83
CA LYS A 10 -2.91 3.01 1.51
C LYS A 10 -2.27 4.07 2.41
N PRO A 11 -1.60 3.70 3.51
CA PRO A 11 -0.92 4.64 4.39
C PRO A 11 0.37 5.19 3.77
N TYR A 12 0.62 6.49 3.99
CA TYR A 12 1.85 7.21 3.63
C TYR A 12 2.63 7.63 4.88
N PHE A 13 3.90 8.02 4.70
CA PHE A 13 4.75 8.54 5.80
C PHE A 13 4.82 7.62 7.03
N ASP A 14 4.78 6.31 6.80
CA ASP A 14 4.76 5.26 7.83
C ASP A 14 3.58 5.38 8.83
N SER A 15 2.48 6.03 8.45
CA SER A 15 1.25 6.10 9.25
C SER A 15 0.66 4.72 9.54
N LYS A 16 1.07 3.67 8.81
CA LYS A 16 0.73 2.27 9.05
C LYS A 16 0.99 1.81 10.49
N TYR A 17 2.03 2.33 11.15
CA TYR A 17 2.29 2.00 12.55
C TYR A 17 1.18 2.53 13.46
N GLN A 18 0.78 3.78 13.25
CA GLN A 18 -0.32 4.39 14.00
C GLN A 18 -1.63 3.68 13.75
N LEU A 19 -1.90 3.33 12.48
CA LEU A 19 -3.10 2.61 12.09
C LEU A 19 -3.26 1.29 12.86
N VAL A 20 -2.23 0.44 12.87
CA VAL A 20 -2.29 -0.85 13.59
C VAL A 20 -2.44 -0.63 15.09
N THR A 21 -1.72 0.34 15.67
CA THR A 21 -1.86 0.70 17.09
C THR A 21 -3.29 1.13 17.43
N ASN A 22 -3.92 1.94 16.58
CA ASN A 22 -5.26 2.44 16.79
C ASN A 22 -6.32 1.35 16.66
N VAL A 23 -6.17 0.42 15.71
CA VAL A 23 -7.04 -0.76 15.62
C VAL A 23 -6.99 -1.60 16.91
N ASN A 24 -5.78 -1.82 17.46
CA ASN A 24 -5.63 -2.52 18.74
C ASN A 24 -6.28 -1.76 19.89
N TYR A 25 -6.15 -0.43 19.90
CA TYR A 25 -6.77 0.43 20.90
C TYR A 25 -8.31 0.37 20.83
N TYR A 26 -8.92 0.39 19.64
CA TYR A 26 -10.39 0.23 19.52
C TYR A 26 -10.87 -1.11 20.08
N ASN A 27 -10.13 -2.19 19.78
CA ASN A 27 -10.46 -3.50 20.33
C ASN A 27 -10.32 -3.55 21.86
N ALA A 28 -9.35 -2.82 22.44
CA ALA A 28 -9.26 -2.66 23.89
C ALA A 28 -10.47 -1.92 24.46
N LEU A 29 -10.90 -0.81 23.84
CA LEU A 29 -12.11 -0.08 24.25
C LEU A 29 -13.37 -0.94 24.18
N ILE A 30 -13.52 -1.75 23.12
CA ILE A 30 -14.65 -2.69 22.97
C ILE A 30 -14.60 -3.74 24.10
N GLY A 31 -13.42 -4.31 24.37
CA GLY A 31 -13.22 -5.32 25.41
C GLY A 31 -13.50 -4.79 26.82
N GLU A 32 -13.12 -3.54 27.10
CA GLU A 32 -13.38 -2.83 28.36
C GLU A 32 -14.80 -2.25 28.44
N LYS A 33 -15.56 -2.31 27.34
CA LYS A 33 -16.89 -1.70 27.19
C LYS A 33 -16.89 -0.19 27.42
N ASP A 34 -15.80 0.48 27.06
CA ASP A 34 -15.72 1.94 27.09
C ASP A 34 -16.36 2.53 25.82
N TYR A 35 -17.69 2.47 25.78
CA TYR A 35 -18.47 3.00 24.66
C TYR A 35 -18.40 4.52 24.58
N LYS A 36 -18.07 5.22 25.68
CA LYS A 36 -17.95 6.67 25.70
C LYS A 36 -16.80 7.13 24.81
N GLN A 37 -15.63 6.49 24.91
CA GLN A 37 -14.50 6.80 24.04
C GLN A 37 -14.79 6.42 22.59
N LEU A 38 -15.47 5.30 22.33
CA LEU A 38 -15.86 4.90 20.97
C LEU A 38 -16.82 5.91 20.30
N ILE A 39 -17.79 6.43 21.06
CA ILE A 39 -18.70 7.50 20.61
C ILE A 39 -17.91 8.74 20.18
N GLU A 40 -16.95 9.17 20.99
CA GLU A 40 -16.14 10.37 20.71
C GLU A 40 -15.22 10.18 19.49
N ILE A 41 -14.60 9.02 19.36
CA ILE A 41 -13.68 8.71 18.24
C ILE A 41 -14.43 8.61 16.91
N PHE A 42 -15.56 7.89 16.90
CA PHE A 42 -16.27 7.54 15.67
C PHE A 42 -17.46 8.47 15.34
N ASP A 43 -17.81 9.40 16.23
CA ASP A 43 -18.98 10.29 16.10
C ASP A 43 -20.27 9.49 15.85
N ILE A 44 -20.50 8.48 16.69
CA ILE A 44 -21.66 7.57 16.64
C ILE A 44 -22.47 7.64 17.93
N ASN A 45 -23.70 7.13 17.92
CA ASN A 45 -24.49 7.04 19.16
C ASN A 45 -24.12 5.82 20.02
N GLU A 46 -24.58 5.84 21.28
CA GLU A 46 -24.33 4.76 22.24
C GLU A 46 -24.84 3.41 21.76
N ASP A 47 -26.05 3.38 21.18
CA ASP A 47 -26.64 2.15 20.63
C ASP A 47 -25.71 1.53 19.58
N GLU A 48 -25.16 2.33 18.68
CA GLU A 48 -24.24 1.93 17.62
C GLU A 48 -22.90 1.46 18.17
N ALA A 49 -22.30 2.19 19.11
CA ALA A 49 -21.05 1.83 19.75
C ALA A 49 -21.15 0.44 20.42
N MET A 50 -22.29 0.15 21.05
CA MET A 50 -22.56 -1.16 21.66
C MET A 50 -22.70 -2.30 20.64
N GLN A 51 -23.01 -2.02 19.38
CA GLN A 51 -23.14 -3.06 18.35
C GLN A 51 -21.81 -3.44 17.72
N ILE A 52 -20.72 -2.69 17.93
CA ILE A 52 -19.40 -2.99 17.37
C ILE A 52 -18.83 -4.22 18.09
N ILE A 53 -18.36 -5.20 17.31
CA ILE A 53 -17.82 -6.46 17.84
C ILE A 53 -16.29 -6.42 17.86
N GLU A 54 -15.67 -6.10 16.71
CA GLU A 54 -14.21 -6.03 16.59
C GLU A 54 -13.80 -5.28 15.31
N PHE A 55 -12.58 -4.74 15.35
CA PHE A 55 -11.83 -4.25 14.21
C PHE A 55 -10.68 -5.22 13.91
N GLU A 56 -10.54 -5.63 12.66
CA GLU A 56 -9.45 -6.49 12.20
C GLU A 56 -8.66 -5.76 11.11
N ILE A 57 -7.34 -5.83 11.18
CA ILE A 57 -6.45 -5.24 10.17
C ILE A 57 -5.50 -6.29 9.63
N LYS A 58 -5.34 -6.33 8.31
CA LYS A 58 -4.39 -7.20 7.62
C LYS A 58 -3.77 -6.51 6.42
N PRO A 59 -2.55 -6.90 6.00
CA PRO A 59 -1.99 -6.49 4.72
C PRO A 59 -2.86 -7.04 3.61
N GLY A 60 -3.24 -6.20 2.64
CA GLY A 60 -4.01 -6.65 1.49
C GLY A 60 -4.97 -5.63 0.91
N PRO A 61 -5.53 -5.91 -0.29
CA PRO A 61 -5.41 -7.18 -1.02
C PRO A 61 -4.02 -7.37 -1.65
N GLU A 62 -3.45 -8.56 -1.48
CA GLU A 62 -2.18 -8.96 -2.09
C GLU A 62 -2.38 -10.30 -2.79
N ASN A 63 -2.05 -10.35 -4.07
CA ASN A 63 -1.98 -11.61 -4.80
C ASN A 63 -0.60 -12.27 -4.62
N GLU A 64 -0.45 -13.51 -5.10
CA GLU A 64 0.83 -14.24 -4.98
C GLU A 64 2.00 -13.54 -5.70
N ASN A 65 1.74 -12.80 -6.79
CA ASN A 65 2.79 -12.03 -7.47
C ASN A 65 3.25 -10.85 -6.60
N ASP A 66 2.33 -10.17 -5.91
CA ASP A 66 2.67 -9.06 -5.01
C ASP A 66 3.55 -9.55 -3.86
N LYS A 67 3.20 -10.71 -3.29
CA LYS A 67 4.01 -11.39 -2.26
C LYS A 67 5.39 -11.76 -2.78
N LEU A 68 5.50 -12.27 -4.01
CA LEU A 68 6.77 -12.61 -4.63
C LEU A 68 7.65 -11.38 -4.87
N ILE A 69 7.06 -10.25 -5.28
CA ILE A 69 7.79 -8.98 -5.43
C ILE A 69 8.30 -8.49 -4.07
N GLN A 70 7.50 -8.58 -3.01
CA GLN A 70 7.95 -8.22 -1.66
C GLN A 70 9.09 -9.12 -1.19
N TYR A 71 8.99 -10.42 -1.48
CA TYR A 71 10.05 -11.39 -1.19
C TYR A 71 11.35 -11.08 -1.93
N ASP A 72 11.30 -10.79 -3.23
CA ASP A 72 12.48 -10.39 -4.02
C ASP A 72 13.12 -9.10 -3.47
N LYS A 73 12.31 -8.11 -3.08
CA LYS A 73 12.79 -6.89 -2.43
C LYS A 73 13.47 -7.20 -1.09
N PHE A 74 12.94 -8.13 -0.31
CA PHE A 74 13.53 -8.58 0.95
C PHE A 74 14.87 -9.28 0.74
N LEU A 75 14.96 -10.22 -0.21
CA LEU A 75 16.21 -10.92 -0.51
C LEU A 75 17.33 -9.97 -0.96
N LYS A 76 17.00 -8.90 -1.70
CA LYS A 76 17.96 -7.87 -2.12
C LYS A 76 18.59 -7.07 -0.96
N GLN A 77 18.00 -7.11 0.23
CA GLN A 77 18.54 -6.47 1.43
C GLN A 77 19.49 -7.41 2.19
N LEU A 78 19.52 -8.70 1.86
CA LEU A 78 20.37 -9.70 2.47
C LEU A 78 21.66 -9.89 1.67
N ASP A 79 22.70 -10.39 2.35
CA ASP A 79 23.87 -10.91 1.65
C ASP A 79 23.52 -12.19 0.89
N SER A 80 24.28 -12.48 -0.17
CA SER A 80 23.99 -13.58 -1.09
C SER A 80 24.01 -14.97 -0.46
N VAL A 81 24.70 -15.14 0.68
CA VAL A 81 24.75 -16.43 1.40
C VAL A 81 23.45 -16.60 2.19
N ARG A 82 23.05 -15.61 2.97
CA ARG A 82 21.77 -15.64 3.70
C ARG A 82 20.55 -15.66 2.79
N ALA A 83 20.60 -14.99 1.65
CA ALA A 83 19.50 -14.98 0.69
C ALA A 83 19.18 -16.38 0.12
N GLN A 84 20.15 -17.31 0.11
CA GLN A 84 19.93 -18.70 -0.32
C GLN A 84 19.27 -19.57 0.75
N GLU A 85 19.32 -19.14 2.02
CA GLU A 85 18.80 -19.91 3.16
C GLU A 85 17.37 -19.54 3.54
N VAL A 86 16.84 -18.41 3.04
CA VAL A 86 15.46 -18.01 3.28
C VAL A 86 14.57 -18.65 2.23
N ASP A 87 13.50 -19.31 2.67
CA ASP A 87 12.43 -19.81 1.81
C ASP A 87 11.30 -18.75 1.70
N PHE A 88 10.61 -18.74 0.57
CA PHE A 88 9.41 -17.92 0.36
C PHE A 88 8.33 -18.23 1.42
N ASP A 89 8.06 -19.51 1.69
CA ASP A 89 7.01 -19.89 2.65
C ASP A 89 7.36 -19.39 4.06
N GLN A 90 8.63 -19.56 4.46
CA GLN A 90 9.13 -19.06 5.73
C GLN A 90 9.07 -17.53 5.81
N TYR A 91 9.35 -16.83 4.70
CA TYR A 91 9.18 -15.37 4.63
C TYR A 91 7.72 -14.96 4.83
N ILE A 92 6.77 -15.63 4.16
CA ILE A 92 5.34 -15.31 4.27
C ILE A 92 4.81 -15.56 5.68
N GLU A 93 5.22 -16.63 6.34
CA GLU A 93 4.81 -16.93 7.72
C GLU A 93 5.35 -15.92 8.74
N ASN A 94 6.57 -15.43 8.54
CA ASN A 94 7.25 -14.56 9.50
C ASN A 94 7.17 -13.06 9.16
N ARG A 95 6.58 -12.70 8.02
CA ARG A 95 6.51 -11.29 7.60
C ARG A 95 5.68 -10.49 8.58
N SER A 96 6.15 -9.28 8.85
CA SER A 96 5.39 -8.35 9.67
C SER A 96 4.15 -7.84 8.94
N ILE A 97 3.06 -7.59 9.67
CA ILE A 97 1.91 -6.83 9.17
C ILE A 97 2.33 -5.47 8.61
N TYR A 98 3.40 -4.87 9.15
CA TYR A 98 3.94 -3.59 8.70
C TYR A 98 4.65 -3.67 7.35
N SER A 99 4.87 -4.85 6.78
CA SER A 99 5.47 -5.00 5.46
C SER A 99 4.50 -4.63 4.32
N GLY A 100 3.19 -4.61 4.59
CA GLY A 100 2.18 -4.24 3.60
C GLY A 100 2.23 -2.77 3.20
N ASP A 101 1.94 -2.52 1.92
CA ASP A 101 1.73 -1.18 1.36
C ASP A 101 0.25 -0.77 1.37
N ILE A 102 -0.66 -1.75 1.31
CA ILE A 102 -2.12 -1.58 1.37
C ILE A 102 -2.64 -2.42 2.53
N PHE A 103 -3.62 -1.89 3.25
CA PHE A 103 -4.23 -2.54 4.40
C PHE A 103 -5.73 -2.67 4.19
N GLU A 104 -6.24 -3.85 4.55
CA GLU A 104 -7.66 -4.14 4.64
C GLU A 104 -8.09 -4.06 6.11
N ILE A 105 -9.04 -3.16 6.38
CA ILE A 105 -9.66 -2.99 7.69
C ILE A 105 -11.05 -3.60 7.61
N ASN A 106 -11.28 -4.63 8.41
CA ASN A 106 -12.56 -5.31 8.55
C ASN A 106 -13.22 -4.90 9.86
N VAL A 107 -14.52 -4.64 9.83
CA VAL A 107 -15.30 -4.35 11.03
C VAL A 107 -16.45 -5.32 11.11
N LYS A 108 -16.66 -5.92 12.29
CA LYS A 108 -17.82 -6.78 12.57
C LYS A 108 -18.78 -6.08 13.51
N SER A 109 -20.07 -6.22 13.25
CA SER A 109 -21.13 -5.61 14.06
C SER A 109 -22.41 -6.43 14.07
N PHE A 110 -23.20 -6.29 15.13
CA PHE A 110 -24.58 -6.79 15.16
C PHE A 110 -25.56 -5.93 14.34
N LYS A 111 -25.20 -4.67 14.05
CA LYS A 111 -26.01 -3.75 13.23
C LYS A 111 -25.42 -3.63 11.83
N LYS A 112 -26.26 -3.81 10.82
CA LYS A 112 -25.84 -3.96 9.42
C LYS A 112 -25.46 -2.66 8.74
N ASP A 113 -25.88 -1.52 9.27
CA ASP A 113 -25.86 -0.20 8.64
C ASP A 113 -25.01 0.84 9.39
N ILE A 114 -24.02 0.39 10.19
CA ILE A 114 -23.14 1.31 10.94
C ILE A 114 -21.83 1.65 10.22
N PHE A 115 -21.42 0.85 9.24
CA PHE A 115 -20.02 0.83 8.78
C PHE A 115 -19.58 2.15 8.13
N ARG A 116 -20.48 2.83 7.42
CA ARG A 116 -20.18 4.10 6.77
C ARG A 116 -19.86 5.20 7.79
N SER A 117 -20.53 5.20 8.94
CA SER A 117 -20.30 6.18 10.01
C SER A 117 -18.91 6.03 10.64
N LEU A 118 -18.41 4.79 10.74
CA LEU A 118 -17.09 4.50 11.32
C LEU A 118 -15.92 4.99 10.46
N GLU A 119 -16.13 5.27 9.18
CA GLU A 119 -15.07 5.71 8.26
C GLU A 119 -14.46 7.04 8.71
N ASN A 120 -15.27 7.99 9.19
CA ASN A 120 -14.80 9.31 9.62
C ASN A 120 -13.90 9.22 10.84
N GLY A 121 -14.27 8.41 11.83
CA GLY A 121 -13.44 8.17 13.01
C GLY A 121 -12.13 7.49 12.68
N LEU A 122 -12.06 6.65 11.64
CA LEU A 122 -10.79 6.11 11.19
C LEU A 122 -9.88 7.18 10.58
N LYS A 123 -10.41 8.21 9.91
CA LYS A 123 -9.56 9.23 9.24
C LYS A 123 -8.70 10.03 10.22
N SER A 124 -9.21 10.31 11.42
CA SER A 124 -8.48 11.05 12.45
C SER A 124 -7.31 10.27 13.06
N THR A 125 -7.13 9.01 12.65
CA THR A 125 -6.28 8.05 13.36
C THR A 125 -5.03 7.63 12.59
N PHE A 126 -4.73 8.30 11.49
CA PHE A 126 -3.51 8.08 10.71
C PHE A 126 -2.40 9.09 11.02
N GLU A 127 -2.71 10.14 11.78
CA GLU A 127 -1.74 11.19 12.10
C GLU A 127 -0.97 10.86 13.38
N ASN A 128 0.36 10.97 13.32
CA ASN A 128 1.20 10.98 14.50
C ASN A 128 2.42 11.88 14.29
N THR A 129 3.10 12.23 15.38
CA THR A 129 4.28 13.10 15.37
C THR A 129 5.38 12.61 14.43
N TYR A 130 5.52 11.30 14.25
CA TYR A 130 6.54 10.72 13.37
C TYR A 130 6.20 10.91 11.88
N SER A 131 4.97 10.58 11.49
CA SER A 131 4.45 10.74 10.14
C SER A 131 4.40 12.19 9.72
N ILE A 132 3.99 13.10 10.62
CA ILE A 132 4.01 14.56 10.39
C ILE A 132 5.45 15.01 10.05
N LYS A 133 6.43 14.68 10.91
CA LYS A 133 7.84 15.03 10.67
C LYS A 133 8.39 14.44 9.38
N LYS A 134 7.96 13.23 9.00
CA LYS A 134 8.40 12.57 7.77
C LYS A 134 7.83 13.27 6.53
N MET A 135 6.57 13.70 6.57
CA MET A 135 5.94 14.54 5.54
C MET A 135 6.65 15.89 5.43
N GLU A 136 6.87 16.61 6.53
CA GLU A 136 7.59 17.89 6.57
C GLU A 136 9.01 17.79 6.00
N LYS A 137 9.73 16.72 6.34
CA LYS A 137 11.06 16.45 5.80
C LYS A 137 11.02 16.22 4.29
N ARG A 138 10.06 15.43 3.81
CA ARG A 138 9.85 15.15 2.37
C ARG A 138 9.53 16.46 1.63
N ASP A 139 8.63 17.28 2.16
CA ASP A 139 8.25 18.57 1.58
C ASP A 139 9.44 19.54 1.50
N SER A 140 10.25 19.59 2.55
CA SER A 140 11.47 20.40 2.59
C SER A 140 12.48 19.96 1.53
N LEU A 141 12.68 18.66 1.36
CA LEU A 141 13.57 18.12 0.32
C LEU A 141 13.04 18.43 -1.09
N ILE A 142 11.74 18.26 -1.33
CA ILE A 142 11.10 18.62 -2.61
C ILE A 142 11.31 20.11 -2.89
N ALA A 143 11.14 21.00 -1.90
CA ALA A 143 11.35 22.43 -2.09
C ALA A 143 12.79 22.76 -2.51
N ILE A 144 13.78 22.17 -1.83
CA ILE A 144 15.21 22.33 -2.15
C ILE A 144 15.52 21.82 -3.56
N ASP A 145 15.01 20.64 -3.92
CA ASP A 145 15.26 20.05 -5.24
C ASP A 145 14.60 20.86 -6.36
N LYS A 146 13.39 21.39 -6.14
CA LYS A 146 12.74 22.32 -7.07
C LYS A 146 13.57 23.57 -7.28
N GLU A 147 14.06 24.19 -6.21
CA GLU A 147 14.93 25.37 -6.30
C GLU A 147 16.20 25.07 -7.12
N ARG A 148 16.84 23.93 -6.84
CA ARG A 148 18.00 23.45 -7.60
C ARG A 148 17.69 23.29 -9.08
N ILE A 149 16.59 22.63 -9.43
CA ILE A 149 16.20 22.39 -10.82
C ILE A 149 15.89 23.71 -11.54
N MET A 150 15.18 24.64 -10.90
CA MET A 150 14.91 25.97 -11.45
C MET A 150 16.20 26.75 -11.71
N MET A 151 17.18 26.69 -10.79
CA MET A 151 18.50 27.28 -11.01
C MET A 151 19.24 26.64 -12.19
N SER A 152 19.15 25.31 -12.35
CA SER A 152 19.73 24.60 -13.49
C SER A 152 19.07 24.98 -14.81
N LEU A 153 17.74 25.10 -14.85
CA LEU A 153 17.00 25.57 -16.02
C LEU A 153 17.45 26.98 -16.44
N ASN A 154 17.55 27.91 -15.49
CA ASN A 154 18.05 29.27 -15.75
C ASN A 154 19.48 29.27 -16.30
N LYS A 155 20.35 28.35 -15.84
CA LYS A 155 21.71 28.19 -16.39
C LYS A 155 21.68 27.64 -17.81
N VAL A 156 20.85 26.64 -18.10
CA VAL A 156 20.67 26.10 -19.46
C VAL A 156 20.14 27.18 -20.40
N ASP A 157 19.18 28.00 -19.97
CA ASP A 157 18.69 29.15 -20.72
C ASP A 157 19.78 30.16 -21.02
N SER A 158 20.61 30.50 -20.02
CA SER A 158 21.76 31.39 -20.19
C SER A 158 22.78 30.82 -21.19
N LEU A 159 23.07 29.52 -21.12
CA LEU A 159 23.97 28.83 -22.06
C LEU A 159 23.42 28.82 -23.48
N LYS A 160 22.11 28.60 -23.66
CA LYS A 160 21.45 28.68 -24.98
C LYS A 160 21.61 30.07 -25.58
N VAL A 161 21.43 31.14 -24.81
CA VAL A 161 21.62 32.52 -25.28
C VAL A 161 23.07 32.76 -25.72
N VAL A 162 24.05 32.37 -24.91
CA VAL A 162 25.48 32.50 -25.26
C VAL A 162 25.80 31.71 -26.53
N TYR A 163 25.27 30.50 -26.64
CA TYR A 163 25.48 29.63 -27.80
C TYR A 163 24.87 30.21 -29.09
N LEU A 164 23.62 30.71 -29.03
CA LEU A 164 22.98 31.39 -30.15
C LEU A 164 23.80 32.60 -30.63
N LYS A 165 24.40 33.34 -29.70
CA LYS A 165 25.28 34.47 -30.04
C LYS A 165 26.57 34.03 -30.74
N VAL A 166 27.17 32.92 -30.31
CA VAL A 166 28.35 32.35 -30.98
C VAL A 166 28.00 31.92 -32.40
N LEU A 167 26.85 31.25 -32.60
CA LEU A 167 26.37 30.88 -33.93
C LEU A 167 26.12 32.10 -34.84
N GLU A 168 25.53 33.15 -34.28
CA GLU A 168 25.29 34.40 -35.01
C GLU A 168 26.61 35.02 -35.48
N GLU A 169 27.62 35.07 -34.61
CA GLU A 169 28.93 35.64 -34.92
C GLU A 169 29.72 34.78 -35.91
N GLU A 170 29.71 33.45 -35.77
CA GLU A 170 30.30 32.52 -36.74
C GLU A 170 29.66 32.66 -38.12
N SER A 171 28.35 32.91 -38.19
CA SER A 171 27.62 33.11 -39.45
C SER A 171 28.01 34.42 -40.16
N LYS A 172 28.41 35.44 -39.39
CA LYS A 172 28.90 36.74 -39.90
C LYS A 172 30.36 36.64 -40.35
N SER A 173 31.19 35.82 -39.70
CA SER A 173 32.62 35.66 -40.00
C SER A 173 32.92 34.62 -41.09
N LYS A 174 32.26 34.70 -42.26
CA LYS A 174 32.49 33.80 -43.42
C LYS A 174 33.89 33.96 -44.08
N GLU A 175 34.96 33.72 -43.33
CA GLU A 175 36.33 33.58 -43.88
C GLU A 175 37.00 32.23 -43.54
N GLY A 176 36.30 31.31 -42.86
CA GLY A 176 36.92 30.08 -42.31
C GLY A 176 36.56 28.74 -42.95
N SER A 177 35.96 28.70 -44.15
CA SER A 177 35.65 27.40 -44.80
C SER A 177 36.90 26.82 -45.47
N TYR A 178 37.75 26.13 -44.71
CA TYR A 178 38.76 25.25 -45.29
C TYR A 178 38.10 23.99 -45.84
N THR A 179 37.79 23.99 -47.13
CA THR A 179 37.45 22.76 -47.86
C THR A 179 38.71 21.91 -47.96
N THR A 180 38.74 20.75 -47.31
CA THR A 180 39.71 19.70 -47.67
C THR A 180 39.38 19.23 -49.10
N ARG A 181 40.41 18.75 -49.83
CA ARG A 181 40.34 18.35 -51.24
C ARG A 181 39.25 17.30 -51.58
N ASP A 182 38.66 16.66 -50.57
CA ASP A 182 37.58 15.66 -50.66
C ASP A 182 36.16 16.22 -50.37
N GLY A 183 35.99 17.54 -50.18
CA GLY A 183 34.65 18.15 -50.08
C GLY A 183 33.89 17.92 -48.77
N LEU A 184 34.54 17.35 -47.73
CA LEU A 184 33.93 17.13 -46.41
C LEU A 184 34.15 18.35 -45.50
N SER A 185 33.06 19.02 -45.13
CA SER A 185 33.06 20.14 -44.17
C SER A 185 32.84 19.63 -42.75
N PHE A 186 33.90 19.63 -41.92
CA PHE A 186 33.89 19.06 -40.56
C PHE A 186 33.27 19.97 -39.47
N ILE A 187 32.91 21.21 -39.79
CA ILE A 187 32.50 22.21 -38.79
C ILE A 187 30.99 22.11 -38.46
N GLN A 188 30.16 21.60 -39.37
CA GLN A 188 28.69 21.67 -39.27
C GLN A 188 28.04 20.57 -38.41
N GLU A 189 28.67 19.40 -38.28
CA GLU A 189 28.13 18.30 -37.47
C GLU A 189 28.26 18.56 -35.96
N LYS A 190 29.40 19.11 -35.50
CA LYS A 190 29.68 19.30 -34.07
C LYS A 190 28.83 20.40 -33.42
N THR A 191 28.30 21.34 -34.20
CA THR A 191 27.38 22.39 -33.74
C THR A 191 25.95 21.85 -33.60
N ARG A 192 25.43 21.10 -34.58
CA ARG A 192 24.08 20.49 -34.50
C ARG A 192 23.88 19.58 -33.28
N THR A 193 24.92 18.91 -32.80
CA THR A 193 24.79 18.02 -31.64
C THR A 193 24.58 18.77 -30.33
N LYS A 194 25.14 19.99 -30.18
CA LYS A 194 25.06 20.77 -28.93
C LYS A 194 23.69 21.37 -28.66
N GLU A 195 22.99 21.84 -29.69
CA GLU A 195 21.60 22.33 -29.58
C GLU A 195 20.67 21.23 -29.08
N TYR A 196 20.84 20.05 -29.68
CA TYR A 196 20.11 18.86 -29.30
C TYR A 196 20.44 18.45 -27.85
N GLU A 197 21.71 18.44 -27.46
CA GLU A 197 22.14 18.16 -26.07
C GLU A 197 21.51 19.13 -25.06
N LEU A 198 21.54 20.45 -25.32
CA LEU A 198 20.94 21.45 -24.43
C LEU A 198 19.43 21.29 -24.31
N LEU A 199 18.74 20.99 -25.43
CA LEU A 199 17.31 20.71 -25.43
C LEU A 199 16.99 19.44 -24.62
N GLN A 200 17.77 18.36 -24.79
CA GLN A 200 17.59 17.12 -24.04
C GLN A 200 17.78 17.34 -22.54
N GLU A 201 18.81 18.09 -22.13
CA GLU A 201 19.01 18.42 -20.71
C GLU A 201 17.89 19.30 -20.14
N GLU A 202 17.38 20.27 -20.90
CA GLU A 202 16.20 21.05 -20.49
C GLU A 202 14.98 20.15 -20.29
N MET A 203 14.70 19.25 -21.24
CA MET A 203 13.57 18.32 -21.16
C MET A 203 13.67 17.42 -19.94
N LYS A 204 14.86 16.88 -19.64
CA LYS A 204 15.11 16.08 -18.43
C LYS A 204 14.81 16.87 -17.16
N LEU A 205 15.33 18.09 -17.05
CA LEU A 205 15.09 18.95 -15.88
C LEU A 205 13.60 19.27 -15.70
N ARG A 206 12.87 19.54 -16.79
CA ARG A 206 11.42 19.78 -16.74
C ARG A 206 10.63 18.53 -16.34
N GLN A 207 11.02 17.35 -16.82
CA GLN A 207 10.42 16.09 -16.40
C GLN A 207 10.67 15.81 -14.92
N GLU A 208 11.89 16.08 -14.43
CA GLU A 208 12.20 15.95 -13.01
C GLU A 208 11.36 16.89 -12.15
N LEU A 209 11.21 18.15 -12.57
CA LEU A 209 10.35 19.13 -11.90
C LEU A 209 8.88 18.67 -11.85
N SER A 210 8.34 18.21 -12.98
CA SER A 210 6.98 17.69 -13.06
C SER A 210 6.78 16.48 -12.16
N ARG A 211 7.77 15.57 -12.08
CA ARG A 211 7.72 14.40 -11.19
C ARG A 211 7.67 14.80 -9.72
N LEU A 212 8.45 15.80 -9.31
CA LEU A 212 8.42 16.31 -7.93
C LEU A 212 7.10 17.01 -7.62
N GLU A 213 6.48 17.67 -8.59
CA GLU A 213 5.14 18.26 -8.46
C GLU A 213 4.05 17.21 -8.29
N SER A 214 4.02 16.21 -9.18
CA SER A 214 3.09 15.08 -9.08
C SER A 214 3.24 14.36 -7.75
N GLN A 215 4.47 14.08 -7.33
CA GLN A 215 4.73 13.41 -6.05
C GLN A 215 4.17 14.21 -4.86
N LYS A 216 4.30 15.54 -4.87
CA LYS A 216 3.75 16.36 -3.79
C LYS A 216 2.23 16.30 -3.76
N VAL A 217 1.57 16.34 -4.91
CA VAL A 217 0.10 16.34 -5.00
C VAL A 217 -0.50 14.98 -4.65
N GLU A 218 0.11 13.88 -5.12
CA GLU A 218 -0.39 12.53 -4.89
C GLU A 218 -0.22 12.07 -3.44
N GLU A 219 0.82 12.55 -2.75
CA GLU A 219 1.16 12.13 -1.39
C GLU A 219 1.01 13.30 -0.39
N ASP A 220 0.00 14.17 -0.55
CA ASP A 220 -0.25 15.30 0.37
C ASP A 220 -1.12 14.93 1.59
N VAL A 221 -1.31 13.62 1.82
CA VAL A 221 -2.15 13.05 2.87
C VAL A 221 -1.42 11.91 3.58
N TYR A 222 -1.85 11.55 4.80
CA TYR A 222 -1.25 10.45 5.56
C TYR A 222 -1.76 9.06 5.12
N PHE A 223 -2.85 9.00 4.37
CA PHE A 223 -3.39 7.78 3.77
C PHE A 223 -4.39 8.11 2.67
N ASP A 224 -4.56 7.17 1.73
CA ASP A 224 -5.68 7.18 0.78
C ASP A 224 -6.69 6.07 1.12
N THR A 225 -7.98 6.35 0.94
CA THR A 225 -9.02 5.32 0.93
C THR A 225 -9.20 4.79 -0.49
N LEU A 226 -8.73 3.57 -0.76
CA LEU A 226 -8.87 2.90 -2.06
C LEU A 226 -10.27 2.32 -2.26
N SER A 227 -10.88 1.84 -1.17
CA SER A 227 -12.26 1.37 -1.13
C SER A 227 -12.84 1.68 0.24
N SER A 228 -13.90 2.48 0.28
CA SER A 228 -14.64 2.75 1.52
C SER A 228 -15.46 1.54 2.00
N PHE A 229 -15.95 1.62 3.23
CA PHE A 229 -16.97 0.70 3.72
C PHE A 229 -18.26 0.78 2.90
N GLN A 230 -18.91 -0.37 2.74
CA GLN A 230 -20.26 -0.46 2.20
C GLN A 230 -21.28 0.03 3.23
N ASP A 231 -22.35 0.69 2.77
CA ASP A 231 -23.43 1.21 3.63
C ASP A 231 -24.14 0.09 4.39
N VAL A 232 -24.24 -1.10 3.78
CA VAL A 232 -24.83 -2.28 4.40
C VAL A 232 -23.81 -3.42 4.38
N GLY A 233 -23.47 -3.93 5.56
CA GLY A 233 -22.54 -5.05 5.70
C GLY A 233 -23.10 -6.37 5.19
N ALA A 234 -22.21 -7.23 4.73
CA ALA A 234 -22.53 -8.60 4.35
C ALA A 234 -22.75 -9.46 5.59
N LYS A 235 -23.64 -10.45 5.52
CA LYS A 235 -23.82 -11.41 6.63
C LYS A 235 -22.54 -12.22 6.81
N TYR A 236 -21.96 -12.13 8.00
CA TYR A 236 -20.80 -12.92 8.39
C TYR A 236 -21.25 -14.29 8.89
N SER A 237 -20.80 -15.36 8.22
CA SER A 237 -21.00 -16.73 8.68
C SER A 237 -19.64 -17.38 8.91
N THR A 238 -19.29 -17.70 10.15
CA THR A 238 -18.03 -18.38 10.44
C THR A 238 -18.12 -19.83 9.98
N ILE A 239 -17.12 -20.29 9.23
CA ILE A 239 -16.98 -21.71 8.85
C ILE A 239 -17.00 -22.60 10.11
N PHE A 240 -16.37 -22.16 11.21
CA PHE A 240 -16.40 -22.82 12.51
C PHE A 240 -17.79 -22.97 13.12
N GLN A 241 -18.72 -22.03 12.94
CA GLN A 241 -20.10 -22.19 13.44
C GLN A 241 -20.83 -23.35 12.76
N LYS A 242 -20.52 -23.61 11.48
CA LYS A 242 -21.05 -24.79 10.79
C LYS A 242 -20.44 -26.07 11.34
N TYR A 243 -19.12 -26.10 11.55
CA TYR A 243 -18.44 -27.29 12.07
C TYR A 243 -18.73 -27.60 13.54
N THR A 244 -18.97 -26.61 14.39
CA THR A 244 -19.40 -26.83 15.80
C THR A 244 -20.70 -27.61 15.90
N ILE A 245 -21.60 -27.53 14.91
CA ILE A 245 -22.83 -28.32 14.85
C ILE A 245 -22.60 -29.64 14.11
N ILE A 246 -21.80 -29.63 13.04
CA ILE A 246 -21.52 -30.82 12.22
C ILE A 246 -20.69 -31.86 12.98
N PHE A 247 -19.68 -31.48 13.76
CA PHE A 247 -18.83 -32.42 14.49
C PHE A 247 -19.62 -33.27 15.51
N PRO A 248 -20.44 -32.70 16.43
CA PRO A 248 -21.26 -33.50 17.34
C PRO A 248 -22.25 -34.41 16.61
N LEU A 249 -22.86 -33.93 15.52
CA LEU A 249 -23.80 -34.71 14.71
C LEU A 249 -23.10 -35.90 14.04
N LEU A 250 -21.91 -35.68 13.48
CA LEU A 250 -21.09 -36.72 12.86
C LEU A 250 -20.64 -37.76 13.89
N THR A 251 -20.18 -37.31 15.06
CA THR A 251 -19.80 -38.21 16.17
C THR A 251 -20.99 -39.03 16.64
N PHE A 252 -22.18 -38.44 16.75
CA PHE A 252 -23.41 -39.15 17.11
C PHE A 252 -23.78 -40.22 16.06
N LEU A 253 -23.68 -39.90 14.76
CA LEU A 253 -23.93 -40.85 13.67
C LEU A 253 -22.96 -42.04 13.71
N ILE A 254 -21.67 -41.79 13.93
CA ILE A 254 -20.66 -42.85 14.05
C ILE A 254 -20.98 -43.75 15.25
N LEU A 255 -21.38 -43.18 16.38
CA LEU A 255 -21.73 -43.94 17.58
C LEU A 255 -22.96 -44.83 17.35
N CYS A 256 -24.00 -44.31 16.68
CA CYS A 256 -25.15 -45.12 16.26
C CYS A 256 -24.74 -46.27 15.32
N PHE A 257 -23.84 -46.01 14.37
CA PHE A 257 -23.36 -47.03 13.43
C PHE A 257 -22.57 -48.14 14.11
N VAL A 258 -21.69 -47.79 15.06
CA VAL A 258 -20.96 -48.76 15.88
C VAL A 258 -21.93 -49.59 16.73
N TYR A 259 -22.91 -48.95 17.38
CA TYR A 259 -23.91 -49.65 18.18
C TYR A 259 -24.72 -50.65 17.34
N LEU A 260 -25.17 -50.27 16.14
CA LEU A 260 -25.89 -51.16 15.24
C LEU A 260 -25.02 -52.34 14.81
N THR A 261 -23.76 -52.11 14.44
CA THR A 261 -22.83 -53.18 14.07
C THR A 261 -22.64 -54.18 15.21
N VAL A 262 -22.45 -53.71 16.45
CA VAL A 262 -22.33 -54.60 17.62
C VAL A 262 -23.60 -55.40 17.86
N LYS A 263 -24.79 -54.79 17.69
CA LYS A 263 -26.07 -55.49 17.83
C LYS A 263 -26.27 -56.56 16.76
N VAL A 264 -25.92 -56.26 15.51
CA VAL A 264 -26.02 -57.21 14.38
C VAL A 264 -25.09 -58.39 14.61
N VAL A 265 -23.83 -58.15 15.00
CA VAL A 265 -22.87 -59.24 15.30
C VAL A 265 -23.37 -60.12 16.45
N LYS A 266 -23.91 -59.53 17.53
CA LYS A 266 -24.52 -60.31 18.62
C LYS A 266 -25.74 -61.11 18.18
N PHE A 267 -26.56 -60.56 17.29
CA PHE A 267 -27.75 -61.24 16.77
C PHE A 267 -27.37 -62.43 15.89
N VAL A 268 -26.38 -62.29 15.00
CA VAL A 268 -25.88 -63.37 14.16
C VAL A 268 -25.27 -64.49 15.00
N ASN A 269 -24.42 -64.16 15.98
CA ASN A 269 -23.80 -65.15 16.87
C ASN A 269 -24.82 -65.89 17.76
N ALA A 270 -25.98 -65.29 18.04
CA ALA A 270 -27.06 -65.93 18.80
C ALA A 270 -27.97 -66.81 17.93
N TYR A 271 -27.87 -66.70 16.60
CA TYR A 271 -28.64 -67.50 15.64
C TYR A 271 -27.86 -68.69 15.08
N GLU A 272 -26.53 -68.66 15.15
CA GLU A 272 -25.63 -69.77 14.80
C GLU A 272 -25.35 -70.75 15.96
N GLY A 273 -26.04 -70.59 17.10
CA GLY A 273 -25.96 -71.46 18.29
C GLY A 273 -27.18 -72.34 18.48
#